data_AF-A0A7K1TJB3-F1
#
_entry.id   AF-A0A7K1TJB3-F1
#
_cell.length_a   1.000
_cell.length_b   1.000
_cell.length_c   1.000
_cell.angle_alpha   90.00
_cell.angle_beta   90.00
_cell.angle_gamma   90.00
#
_symmetry.space_group_name_H-M   'P 1'
#
loop_
_entity.id
_entity.type
_entity.pdbx_description
1 polymer ?
#
loop_
_entity_poly.entity_id
_entity_poly.type
_entity_poly.pdbx_seq_one_letter_code
_entity_poly.pdbx_strand_id
1 'polypeptide(L)'
;MSPSLKHGLYTASLLLSAGLASCSSDPNDPGVEYAPEMYESIPYEPLRQTSFNTINAFGINERVPAVGTVPRGKLAYYDHIPKDSVTIAERTLHNPYPYTKANIEEGQALYTRNCQHCHGEKGDGQGPVGMKFKGVPNYSAGTYKTMNDGHIYHVIEWGRNRMMPHGSQVNPEERWKIAMYVHVLQINNDPADLPKIVRVSSPAPTTSETKGDASAMTDGSNQNPEGQAQAHKGSETPGQGTKGRNGSM
;
A
#
# COMPACT_ATOMS: atom_id res chain seq x y z
N MET A 1 -33.83 21.54 -65.40
CA MET A 1 -34.01 21.49 -63.93
C MET A 1 -34.36 22.87 -63.43
N SER A 2 -35.48 23.03 -62.72
CA SER A 2 -35.91 24.32 -62.17
C SER A 2 -34.90 24.81 -61.11
N PRO A 3 -34.72 26.13 -60.95
CA PRO A 3 -33.83 26.69 -59.91
C PRO A 3 -34.23 26.22 -58.50
N SER A 4 -35.52 25.98 -58.24
CA SER A 4 -36.05 25.41 -57.00
C SER A 4 -35.51 23.98 -56.72
N LEU A 5 -35.43 23.11 -57.73
CA LEU A 5 -34.90 21.75 -57.56
C LEU A 5 -33.39 21.75 -57.29
N LYS A 6 -32.64 22.69 -57.88
CA LYS A 6 -31.20 22.84 -57.64
C LYS A 6 -30.92 23.31 -56.21
N HIS A 7 -31.65 24.31 -55.73
CA HIS A 7 -31.48 24.81 -54.36
C HIS A 7 -31.89 23.77 -53.31
N GLY A 8 -32.96 22.99 -53.57
CA GLY A 8 -33.36 21.87 -52.71
C GLY A 8 -32.28 20.78 -52.60
N LEU A 9 -31.63 20.43 -53.72
CA LEU A 9 -30.52 19.46 -53.70
C LEU A 9 -29.29 19.98 -52.95
N TYR A 10 -28.93 21.27 -53.10
CA TYR A 10 -27.83 21.85 -52.35
C TYR A 10 -28.11 21.89 -50.84
N THR A 11 -29.32 22.27 -50.43
CA THR A 11 -29.69 22.27 -49.00
C THR A 11 -29.71 20.86 -48.41
N ALA A 12 -30.18 19.87 -49.16
CA ALA A 12 -30.19 18.47 -48.71
C ALA A 12 -28.77 17.92 -48.55
N SER A 13 -27.88 18.20 -49.51
CA SER A 13 -26.47 17.81 -49.39
C SER A 13 -25.79 18.49 -48.20
N LEU A 14 -26.09 19.76 -47.94
CA LEU A 14 -25.47 20.50 -46.83
C LEU A 14 -25.94 19.99 -45.46
N LEU A 15 -27.24 19.66 -45.33
CA LEU A 15 -27.80 19.04 -44.12
C LEU A 15 -27.27 17.62 -43.90
N LEU A 16 -27.15 16.81 -44.95
CA LEU A 16 -26.56 15.48 -44.86
C LEU A 16 -25.09 15.54 -44.44
N SER A 17 -24.33 16.49 -45.00
CA SER A 17 -22.91 16.71 -44.64
C SER A 17 -22.76 17.12 -43.17
N ALA A 18 -23.62 18.01 -42.68
CA ALA A 18 -23.60 18.44 -41.28
C ALA A 18 -24.01 17.30 -40.32
N GLY A 19 -24.98 16.47 -40.70
CA GLY A 19 -25.38 15.29 -39.92
C GLY A 19 -24.26 14.28 -39.75
N LEU A 20 -23.52 13.98 -40.83
CA LEU A 20 -22.38 13.06 -40.78
C LEU A 20 -21.19 13.63 -39.99
N ALA A 21 -20.98 14.95 -40.02
CA ALA A 21 -19.95 15.61 -39.22
C ALA A 21 -20.29 15.72 -37.73
N SER A 22 -21.59 15.73 -37.38
CA SER A 22 -22.06 15.79 -35.99
C SER A 22 -21.95 14.46 -35.26
N CYS A 23 -21.81 13.34 -35.98
CA CYS A 23 -21.55 12.03 -35.40
C CYS A 23 -20.05 11.84 -35.16
N SER A 24 -19.47 12.60 -34.23
CA SER A 24 -18.13 12.32 -33.71
C SER A 24 -18.24 11.43 -32.48
N SER A 25 -17.62 10.25 -32.47
CA SER A 25 -17.46 9.48 -31.24
C SER A 25 -16.50 10.25 -30.33
N ASP A 26 -16.99 10.83 -29.24
CA ASP A 26 -16.12 11.32 -28.17
C ASP A 26 -15.62 10.12 -27.36
N PRO A 27 -14.32 9.80 -27.37
CA PRO A 27 -13.78 8.71 -26.56
C PRO A 27 -13.94 8.90 -25.05
N ASN A 28 -14.34 10.10 -24.61
CA ASN A 28 -14.57 10.44 -23.20
C ASN A 28 -16.05 10.40 -22.80
N ASP A 29 -16.97 10.15 -23.73
CA ASP A 29 -18.38 9.97 -23.43
C ASP A 29 -18.66 8.48 -23.15
N PRO A 30 -19.06 8.09 -21.91
CA PRO A 30 -19.44 6.71 -21.61
C PRO A 30 -20.66 6.23 -22.41
N GLY A 31 -21.39 7.16 -23.06
CA GLY A 31 -22.55 6.88 -23.88
C GLY A 31 -23.82 6.74 -23.07
N VAL A 32 -24.90 6.37 -23.75
CA VAL A 32 -26.21 6.17 -23.14
C VAL A 32 -26.40 4.71 -22.75
N GLU A 33 -26.80 4.49 -21.50
CA GLU A 33 -27.16 3.17 -21.00
C GLU A 33 -28.65 2.91 -21.20
N TYR A 34 -29.00 1.76 -21.80
CA TYR A 34 -30.38 1.32 -21.94
C TYR A 34 -30.72 0.33 -20.83
N ALA A 35 -31.78 0.61 -20.07
CA ALA A 35 -32.25 -0.20 -18.93
C ALA A 35 -31.14 -0.50 -17.88
N PRO A 36 -30.59 0.52 -17.20
CA PRO A 36 -29.47 0.38 -16.26
C PRO A 36 -29.83 -0.30 -14.92
N GLU A 37 -31.03 -0.87 -14.83
CA GLU A 37 -31.49 -1.57 -13.63
C GLU A 37 -30.53 -2.73 -13.34
N MET A 38 -29.88 -2.70 -12.17
CA MET A 38 -28.85 -3.66 -11.73
C MET A 38 -27.46 -3.57 -12.39
N TYR A 39 -27.15 -2.53 -13.18
CA TYR A 39 -25.76 -2.27 -13.64
C TYR A 39 -24.90 -1.75 -12.48
N GLU A 40 -25.54 -0.95 -11.64
CA GLU A 40 -25.02 -0.49 -10.37
C GLU A 40 -25.58 -1.37 -9.27
N SER A 41 -24.72 -1.81 -8.36
CA SER A 41 -25.14 -2.55 -7.19
C SER A 41 -25.85 -1.60 -6.22
N ILE A 42 -26.95 -2.08 -5.65
CA ILE A 42 -27.61 -1.42 -4.52
C ILE A 42 -26.67 -1.33 -3.30
N PRO A 43 -25.94 -2.39 -2.90
CA PRO A 43 -24.94 -2.28 -1.85
C PRO A 43 -23.69 -1.52 -2.32
N TYR A 44 -23.00 -0.87 -1.38
CA TYR A 44 -21.72 -0.22 -1.67
C TYR A 44 -20.64 -1.25 -1.99
N GLU A 45 -20.03 -1.12 -3.17
CA GLU A 45 -18.84 -1.88 -3.54
C GLU A 45 -17.57 -1.21 -2.98
N PRO A 46 -16.53 -1.99 -2.63
CA PRO A 46 -15.25 -1.42 -2.25
C PRO A 46 -14.65 -0.57 -3.38
N LEU A 47 -14.19 0.64 -3.07
CA LEU A 47 -13.51 1.54 -4.01
C LEU A 47 -14.36 1.98 -5.20
N ARG A 48 -15.69 1.83 -5.14
CA ARG A 48 -16.64 2.34 -6.14
C ARG A 48 -17.51 3.43 -5.53
N GLN A 49 -17.65 4.52 -6.27
CA GLN A 49 -18.52 5.61 -5.91
C GLN A 49 -19.23 6.16 -7.14
N THR A 50 -20.55 5.99 -7.18
CA THR A 50 -21.40 6.46 -8.28
C THR A 50 -22.16 7.74 -7.91
N SER A 51 -22.34 7.98 -6.62
CA SER A 51 -22.98 9.18 -6.10
C SER A 51 -22.32 9.60 -4.79
N PHE A 52 -22.51 10.87 -4.41
CA PHE A 52 -22.01 11.40 -3.15
C PHE A 52 -22.71 10.73 -1.96
N ASN A 53 -21.93 10.20 -1.01
CA ASN A 53 -22.49 9.58 0.18
C ASN A 53 -22.89 10.65 1.22
N THR A 54 -24.19 10.84 1.45
CA THR A 54 -24.70 11.86 2.40
C THR A 54 -24.57 11.46 3.88
N ILE A 55 -24.30 10.19 4.17
CA ILE A 55 -24.17 9.67 5.54
C ILE A 55 -22.73 9.85 6.05
N ASN A 56 -21.74 9.82 5.16
CA ASN A 56 -20.35 10.08 5.48
C ASN A 56 -20.03 11.56 5.28
N ALA A 57 -19.46 12.24 6.28
CA ALA A 57 -19.08 13.65 6.16
C ALA A 57 -18.03 13.90 5.05
N PHE A 58 -17.23 12.88 4.71
CA PHE A 58 -16.27 12.93 3.61
C PHE A 58 -16.89 12.75 2.22
N GLY A 59 -18.18 12.38 2.14
CA GLY A 59 -18.84 12.12 0.86
C GLY A 59 -18.48 10.80 0.18
N ILE A 60 -17.65 9.97 0.83
CA ILE A 60 -17.17 8.69 0.30
C ILE A 60 -17.84 7.49 0.97
N ASN A 61 -17.83 6.34 0.31
CA ASN A 61 -18.41 5.11 0.86
C ASN A 61 -17.51 4.47 1.93
N GLU A 62 -16.20 4.64 1.84
CA GLU A 62 -15.22 4.09 2.77
C GLU A 62 -15.22 4.84 4.11
N ARG A 63 -15.09 4.08 5.20
CA ARG A 63 -14.90 4.63 6.55
C ARG A 63 -13.56 4.20 7.10
N VAL A 64 -12.94 5.12 7.82
CA VAL A 64 -11.74 4.83 8.59
C VAL A 64 -12.14 4.00 9.82
N PRO A 65 -11.45 2.89 10.12
CA PRO A 65 -11.67 2.13 11.36
C PRO A 65 -11.46 2.99 12.61
N ALA A 66 -12.10 2.63 13.71
CA ALA A 66 -11.88 3.31 14.98
C ALA A 66 -10.42 3.14 15.45
N VAL A 67 -9.89 4.17 16.10
CA VAL A 67 -8.48 4.18 16.54
C VAL A 67 -8.24 3.07 17.58
N GLY A 68 -7.22 2.25 17.34
CA GLY A 68 -6.82 1.16 18.23
C GLY A 68 -7.58 -0.16 18.01
N THR A 69 -8.41 -0.27 16.97
CA THR A 69 -9.03 -1.57 16.63
C THR A 69 -8.01 -2.50 15.98
N VAL A 70 -7.93 -3.74 16.47
CA VAL A 70 -7.10 -4.80 15.88
C VAL A 70 -8.02 -5.84 15.23
N PRO A 71 -7.87 -6.15 13.93
CA PRO A 71 -8.64 -7.20 13.29
C PRO A 71 -8.34 -8.58 13.87
N ARG A 72 -9.33 -9.48 13.88
CA ARG A 72 -9.13 -10.87 14.33
C ARG A 72 -8.04 -11.55 13.50
N GLY A 73 -7.13 -12.26 14.18
CA GLY A 73 -6.01 -12.96 13.53
C GLY A 73 -4.88 -12.04 13.04
N LYS A 74 -4.90 -10.75 13.38
CA LYS A 74 -3.89 -9.76 12.96
C LYS A 74 -3.18 -9.09 14.14
N LEU A 75 -3.13 -9.73 15.31
CA LEU A 75 -2.45 -9.14 16.47
C LEU A 75 -0.95 -8.95 16.20
N ALA A 76 -0.28 -9.99 15.68
CA ALA A 76 1.14 -9.93 15.32
C ALA A 76 1.44 -9.09 14.06
N TYR A 77 0.41 -8.54 13.41
CA TYR A 77 0.59 -7.67 12.25
C TYR A 77 1.13 -6.29 12.65
N TYR A 78 0.83 -5.87 13.88
CA TYR A 78 1.23 -4.56 14.42
C TYR A 78 2.28 -4.78 15.50
N ASP A 79 3.40 -4.05 15.41
CA ASP A 79 4.49 -4.12 16.39
C ASP A 79 4.23 -3.27 17.64
N HIS A 80 3.23 -2.38 17.57
CA HIS A 80 2.88 -1.38 18.58
C HIS A 80 4.05 -0.45 18.95
N ILE A 81 5.04 -0.27 18.05
CA ILE A 81 6.17 0.64 18.25
C ILE A 81 5.83 2.00 17.64
N PRO A 82 5.92 3.11 18.42
CA PRO A 82 5.64 4.44 17.89
C PRO A 82 6.62 4.84 16.77
N LYS A 83 6.14 5.60 15.79
CA LYS A 83 6.93 6.12 14.66
C LYS A 83 8.31 6.66 15.04
N ASP A 84 8.40 7.45 16.10
CA ASP A 84 9.66 8.12 16.49
C ASP A 84 10.62 7.21 17.29
N SER A 85 10.27 5.94 17.52
CA SER A 85 10.99 5.01 18.38
C SER A 85 11.81 3.96 17.62
N VAL A 86 12.53 4.38 16.57
CA VAL A 86 13.35 3.46 15.74
C VAL A 86 14.40 2.68 16.55
N THR A 87 14.95 3.27 17.60
CA THR A 87 15.94 2.61 18.47
C THR A 87 15.35 1.49 19.33
N ILE A 88 14.04 1.53 19.59
CA ILE A 88 13.31 0.43 20.23
C ILE A 88 13.19 -0.70 19.22
N ALA A 89 12.73 -0.40 18.00
CA ALA A 89 12.60 -1.39 16.93
C ALA A 89 13.92 -2.11 16.62
N GLU A 90 15.04 -1.38 16.60
CA GLU A 90 16.39 -1.95 16.43
C GLU A 90 16.76 -2.98 17.50
N ARG A 91 16.21 -2.88 18.72
CA ARG A 91 16.53 -3.74 19.86
C ARG A 91 15.52 -4.86 20.06
N THR A 92 14.26 -4.64 19.71
CA THR A 92 13.16 -5.57 19.98
C THR A 92 12.82 -6.43 18.77
N LEU A 93 12.83 -5.85 17.56
CA LEU A 93 12.38 -6.54 16.37
C LEU A 93 13.50 -7.38 15.77
N HIS A 94 13.15 -8.63 15.48
CA HIS A 94 14.04 -9.60 14.84
C HIS A 94 13.27 -10.28 13.73
N ASN A 95 13.93 -10.48 12.59
CA ASN A 95 13.34 -11.15 11.44
C ASN A 95 13.06 -12.62 11.78
N PRO A 96 11.79 -13.06 11.80
CA PRO A 96 11.46 -14.45 12.13
C PRO A 96 11.67 -15.39 10.93
N TYR A 97 11.90 -14.85 9.73
CA TYR A 97 12.04 -15.63 8.51
C TYR A 97 13.51 -15.95 8.22
N PRO A 98 13.82 -17.16 7.73
CA PRO A 98 15.19 -17.52 7.38
C PRO A 98 15.66 -16.80 6.11
N TYR A 99 16.94 -16.44 6.08
CA TYR A 99 17.61 -15.86 4.90
C TYR A 99 17.87 -16.93 3.83
N THR A 100 16.79 -17.39 3.19
CA THR A 100 16.84 -18.31 2.06
C THR A 100 16.92 -17.55 0.75
N LYS A 101 17.43 -18.19 -0.30
CA LYS A 101 17.44 -17.63 -1.65
C LYS A 101 16.04 -17.20 -2.10
N ALA A 102 15.03 -18.02 -1.85
CA ALA A 102 13.64 -17.72 -2.24
C ALA A 102 13.10 -16.46 -1.56
N ASN A 103 13.33 -16.29 -0.24
CA ASN A 103 12.87 -15.09 0.48
C ASN A 103 13.59 -13.82 -0.02
N ILE A 104 14.86 -13.91 -0.36
CA ILE A 104 15.64 -12.78 -0.90
C ILE A 104 15.18 -12.42 -2.31
N GLU A 105 14.89 -13.40 -3.17
CA GLU A 105 14.36 -13.16 -4.52
C GLU A 105 12.96 -12.52 -4.47
N GLU A 106 12.11 -12.94 -3.55
CA GLU A 106 10.82 -12.29 -3.30
C GLU A 106 11.02 -10.86 -2.76
N GLY A 107 11.93 -10.67 -1.82
CA GLY A 107 12.35 -9.36 -1.31
C GLY A 107 12.84 -8.42 -2.40
N GLN A 108 13.60 -8.94 -3.38
CA GLN A 108 14.04 -8.20 -4.56
C GLN A 108 12.86 -7.73 -5.39
N ALA A 109 11.91 -8.63 -5.72
CA ALA A 109 10.74 -8.26 -6.50
C ALA A 109 9.89 -7.18 -5.82
N LEU A 110 9.74 -7.27 -4.49
CA LEU A 110 9.04 -6.28 -3.67
C LEU A 110 9.78 -4.93 -3.64
N TYR A 111 11.11 -4.96 -3.50
CA TYR A 111 11.95 -3.76 -3.55
C TYR A 111 11.88 -3.07 -4.93
N THR A 112 11.96 -3.83 -6.02
CA THR A 112 11.82 -3.32 -7.39
C THR A 112 10.49 -2.60 -7.58
N ARG A 113 9.39 -3.16 -7.03
CA ARG A 113 8.06 -2.56 -7.14
C ARG A 113 7.91 -1.31 -6.28
N ASN A 114 8.36 -1.35 -5.03
CA ASN A 114 7.97 -0.37 -4.02
C ASN A 114 9.08 0.63 -3.64
N CYS A 115 10.35 0.34 -3.91
CA CYS A 115 11.48 1.10 -3.34
C CYS A 115 12.45 1.62 -4.41
N GLN A 116 12.69 0.86 -5.48
CA GLN A 116 13.71 1.14 -6.50
C GLN A 116 13.56 2.52 -7.16
N HIS A 117 12.33 3.00 -7.37
CA HIS A 117 12.09 4.28 -8.03
C HIS A 117 12.73 5.46 -7.28
N CYS A 118 12.86 5.37 -5.94
CA CYS A 118 13.58 6.34 -5.12
C CYS A 118 15.02 5.89 -4.81
N HIS A 119 15.21 4.64 -4.39
CA HIS A 119 16.50 4.16 -3.86
C HIS A 119 17.49 3.66 -4.93
N GLY A 120 17.04 3.47 -6.17
CA GLY A 120 17.84 2.93 -7.26
C GLY A 120 17.96 1.40 -7.20
N GLU A 121 18.33 0.80 -8.32
CA GLU A 121 18.51 -0.67 -8.42
C GLU A 121 19.63 -1.17 -7.52
N LYS A 122 20.68 -0.36 -7.35
CA LYS A 122 21.84 -0.66 -6.50
C LYS A 122 21.67 -0.19 -5.05
N GLY A 123 20.56 0.46 -4.70
CA GLY A 123 20.37 1.03 -3.38
C GLY A 123 21.27 2.23 -3.07
N ASP A 124 21.77 2.92 -4.09
CA ASP A 124 22.71 4.05 -4.01
C ASP A 124 22.01 5.43 -3.99
N GLY A 125 20.68 5.42 -3.91
CA GLY A 125 19.85 6.64 -3.92
C GLY A 125 19.70 7.28 -5.31
N GLN A 126 20.18 6.63 -6.37
CA GLN A 126 20.13 7.15 -7.75
C GLN A 126 18.87 6.73 -8.52
N GLY A 127 17.78 6.41 -7.82
CA GLY A 127 16.49 6.19 -8.46
C GLY A 127 16.01 7.45 -9.21
N PRO A 128 15.21 7.33 -10.28
CA PRO A 128 14.73 8.47 -11.06
C PRO A 128 14.02 9.53 -10.20
N VAL A 129 13.26 9.09 -9.18
CA VAL A 129 12.61 9.97 -8.21
C VAL A 129 13.62 10.47 -7.17
N GLY A 130 14.53 9.60 -6.71
CA GLY A 130 15.57 9.92 -5.73
C GLY A 130 16.49 11.05 -6.18
N MET A 131 16.86 11.08 -7.47
CA MET A 131 17.66 12.17 -8.05
C MET A 131 16.95 13.53 -8.02
N LYS A 132 15.61 13.54 -8.09
CA LYS A 132 14.80 14.77 -8.01
C LYS A 132 14.59 15.20 -6.57
N PHE A 133 14.27 14.26 -5.68
CA PHE A 133 14.05 14.56 -4.27
C PHE A 133 15.35 14.91 -3.54
N LYS A 134 16.48 14.28 -3.88
CA LYS A 134 17.78 14.34 -3.18
C LYS A 134 17.70 13.88 -1.72
N GLY A 135 18.83 13.44 -1.17
CA GLY A 135 18.93 12.99 0.23
C GLY A 135 18.39 11.57 0.48
N VAL A 136 18.21 10.78 -0.59
CA VAL A 136 17.99 9.33 -0.46
C VAL A 136 19.32 8.67 -0.11
N PRO A 137 19.37 7.82 0.94
CA PRO A 137 20.63 7.24 1.40
C PRO A 137 21.19 6.23 0.40
N ASN A 138 22.51 6.09 0.43
CA ASN A 138 23.21 4.96 -0.18
C ASN A 138 23.40 3.86 0.87
N TYR A 139 22.82 2.69 0.64
CA TYR A 139 22.85 1.58 1.59
C TYR A 139 24.25 0.99 1.80
N SER A 140 25.15 1.05 0.83
CA SER A 140 26.51 0.52 0.98
C SER A 140 27.51 1.50 1.58
N ALA A 141 27.05 2.68 2.00
CA ALA A 141 27.90 3.75 2.52
C ALA A 141 27.47 4.25 3.92
N GLY A 142 28.46 4.72 4.69
CA GLY A 142 28.25 5.39 5.97
C GLY A 142 27.48 4.54 6.99
N THR A 143 26.59 5.17 7.74
CA THR A 143 25.78 4.54 8.80
C THR A 143 24.73 3.56 8.27
N TYR A 144 24.36 3.65 6.98
CA TYR A 144 23.31 2.82 6.40
C TYR A 144 23.78 1.40 6.09
N LYS A 145 25.11 1.20 5.98
CA LYS A 145 25.72 -0.12 5.74
C LYS A 145 25.53 -1.10 6.90
N THR A 146 25.34 -0.58 8.11
CA THR A 146 25.25 -1.37 9.35
C THR A 146 23.87 -1.33 9.99
N MET A 147 22.86 -0.81 9.29
CA MET A 147 21.47 -0.83 9.79
C MET A 147 20.96 -2.26 9.84
N ASN A 148 20.30 -2.62 10.94
CA ASN A 148 19.76 -3.96 11.14
C ASN A 148 18.33 -4.11 10.57
N ASP A 149 17.86 -5.35 10.55
CA ASP A 149 16.52 -5.73 10.09
C ASP A 149 15.41 -4.90 10.77
N GLY A 150 15.45 -4.74 12.09
CA GLY A 150 14.45 -4.00 12.86
C GLY A 150 14.37 -2.52 12.47
N HIS A 151 15.51 -1.88 12.20
CA HIS A 151 15.55 -0.52 11.68
C HIS A 151 14.81 -0.41 10.34
N ILE A 152 15.16 -1.29 9.40
CA ILE A 152 14.64 -1.25 8.03
C ILE A 152 13.13 -1.50 8.06
N TYR A 153 12.69 -2.52 8.81
CA TYR A 153 11.28 -2.84 9.00
C TYR A 153 10.46 -1.63 9.50
N HIS A 154 10.93 -0.98 10.57
CA HIS A 154 10.23 0.16 11.19
C HIS A 154 10.18 1.38 10.27
N VAL A 155 11.26 1.64 9.53
CA VAL A 155 11.30 2.74 8.54
C VAL A 155 10.37 2.47 7.36
N ILE A 156 10.22 1.22 6.92
CA ILE A 156 9.24 0.87 5.88
C ILE A 156 7.82 1.11 6.40
N GLU A 157 7.53 0.71 7.64
CA GLU A 157 6.21 0.88 8.24
C GLU A 157 5.80 2.36 8.38
N TRP A 158 6.64 3.16 9.05
CA TRP A 158 6.29 4.51 9.45
C TRP A 158 6.86 5.63 8.58
N GLY A 159 7.80 5.30 7.70
CA GLY A 159 8.59 6.28 6.97
C GLY A 159 9.64 6.95 7.86
N ARG A 160 10.52 7.73 7.24
CA ARG A 160 11.52 8.52 7.96
C ARG A 160 11.90 9.78 7.17
N ASN A 161 11.93 10.92 7.85
CA ASN A 161 12.19 12.22 7.23
C ASN A 161 11.25 12.46 6.03
N ARG A 162 11.80 12.46 4.80
CA ARG A 162 11.06 12.69 3.55
C ARG A 162 10.56 11.39 2.91
N MET A 163 10.91 10.23 3.46
CA MET A 163 10.35 8.96 3.05
C MET A 163 9.00 8.77 3.74
N MET A 164 7.94 8.63 2.94
CA MET A 164 6.59 8.35 3.42
C MET A 164 6.45 6.90 3.93
N PRO A 165 5.48 6.62 4.81
CA PRO A 165 5.19 5.26 5.26
C PRO A 165 4.71 4.38 4.10
N HIS A 166 5.19 3.14 4.06
CA HIS A 166 4.77 2.10 3.12
C HIS A 166 4.01 0.96 3.82
N GLY A 167 3.74 1.06 5.13
CA GLY A 167 3.08 0.00 5.89
C GLY A 167 1.70 -0.43 5.39
N SER A 168 1.00 0.42 4.64
CA SER A 168 -0.29 0.09 3.99
C SER A 168 -0.13 -0.64 2.64
N GLN A 169 1.05 -0.59 2.04
CA GLN A 169 1.34 -1.17 0.72
C GLN A 169 2.06 -2.51 0.82
N VAL A 170 2.87 -2.70 1.87
CA VAL A 170 3.62 -3.93 2.13
C VAL A 170 3.27 -4.51 3.49
N ASN A 171 2.94 -5.80 3.50
CA ASN A 171 2.57 -6.51 4.73
C ASN A 171 3.83 -6.85 5.57
N PRO A 172 3.70 -7.18 6.87
CA PRO A 172 4.83 -7.49 7.76
C PRO A 172 5.81 -8.54 7.23
N GLU A 173 5.32 -9.62 6.61
CA GLU A 173 6.17 -10.64 6.02
C GLU A 173 7.00 -10.07 4.86
N GLU A 174 6.35 -9.33 3.97
CA GLU A 174 7.00 -8.65 2.85
C GLU A 174 8.02 -7.62 3.32
N ARG A 175 7.75 -6.88 4.40
CA ARG A 175 8.71 -5.93 5.00
C ARG A 175 9.98 -6.65 5.45
N TRP A 176 9.85 -7.82 6.08
CA TRP A 176 11.01 -8.63 6.45
C TRP A 176 11.81 -9.10 5.24
N LYS A 177 11.14 -9.54 4.17
CA LYS A 177 11.81 -9.96 2.93
C LYS A 177 12.50 -8.78 2.23
N ILE A 178 11.89 -7.60 2.21
CA ILE A 178 12.52 -6.37 1.71
C ILE A 178 13.77 -6.04 2.53
N ALA A 179 13.70 -6.14 3.87
CA ALA A 179 14.86 -5.92 4.73
C ALA A 179 16.03 -6.88 4.39
N MET A 180 15.75 -8.16 4.15
CA MET A 180 16.75 -9.13 3.69
C MET A 180 17.42 -8.69 2.38
N TYR A 181 16.64 -8.17 1.41
CA TYR A 181 17.20 -7.69 0.15
C TYR A 181 17.99 -6.38 0.31
N VAL A 182 17.57 -5.48 1.21
CA VAL A 182 18.36 -4.28 1.54
C VAL A 182 19.74 -4.67 2.09
N HIS A 183 19.85 -5.74 2.87
CA HIS A 183 21.14 -6.27 3.31
C HIS A 183 22.03 -6.75 2.15
N VAL A 184 21.45 -7.31 1.08
CA VAL A 184 22.18 -7.62 -0.16
C VAL A 184 22.69 -6.34 -0.82
N LEU A 185 21.92 -5.26 -0.82
CA LEU A 185 22.36 -3.97 -1.37
C LEU A 185 23.43 -3.29 -0.50
N GLN A 186 23.40 -3.44 0.82
CA GLN A 186 24.43 -2.94 1.73
C GLN A 186 25.83 -3.53 1.43
N ILE A 187 25.88 -4.77 0.93
CA ILE A 187 27.12 -5.42 0.46
C ILE A 187 27.38 -5.22 -1.04
N ASN A 188 26.69 -4.28 -1.70
CA ASN A 188 26.77 -4.03 -3.15
C ASN A 188 26.47 -5.25 -4.03
N ASN A 189 25.67 -6.21 -3.53
CA ASN A 189 25.41 -7.47 -4.22
C ASN A 189 26.70 -8.22 -4.60
N ASP A 190 27.75 -8.12 -3.77
CA ASP A 190 29.03 -8.79 -4.01
C ASP A 190 28.85 -10.32 -3.96
N PRO A 191 29.12 -11.04 -5.06
CA PRO A 191 28.98 -12.49 -5.11
C PRO A 191 29.80 -13.25 -4.06
N ALA A 192 30.91 -12.67 -3.58
CA ALA A 192 31.74 -13.27 -2.54
C ALA A 192 31.10 -13.19 -1.14
N ASP A 193 30.25 -12.18 -0.91
CA ASP A 193 29.61 -11.92 0.37
C ASP A 193 28.17 -12.44 0.44
N LEU A 194 27.52 -12.71 -0.69
CA LEU A 194 26.18 -13.32 -0.75
C LEU A 194 26.05 -14.61 0.10
N PRO A 195 27.01 -15.55 0.09
CA PRO A 195 26.92 -16.76 0.93
C PRO A 195 26.98 -16.48 2.44
N LYS A 196 27.46 -15.30 2.87
CA LYS A 196 27.48 -14.91 4.29
C LYS A 196 26.10 -14.49 4.79
N ILE A 197 25.26 -14.01 3.88
CA ILE A 197 23.89 -13.55 4.15
C ILE A 197 22.91 -14.71 3.95
N VAL A 198 23.04 -15.45 2.85
CA VAL A 198 22.18 -16.60 2.53
C VAL A 198 22.53 -17.77 3.44
N ARG A 199 21.69 -18.06 4.43
CA ARG A 199 21.83 -19.27 5.25
C ARG A 199 21.23 -20.44 4.48
N VAL A 200 22.11 -21.23 3.84
CA VAL A 200 21.73 -22.52 3.24
C VAL A 200 21.42 -23.49 4.38
N SER A 201 20.14 -23.54 4.77
CA SER A 201 19.51 -24.61 5.55
C SER A 201 20.27 -25.08 6.81
N SER A 202 20.16 -24.35 7.92
CA SER A 202 20.06 -25.04 9.22
C SER A 202 18.63 -25.55 9.38
N PRO A 203 18.40 -26.71 10.02
CA PRO A 203 17.05 -27.19 10.27
C PRO A 203 16.27 -26.08 10.96
N ALA A 204 15.05 -25.84 10.51
CA ALA A 204 14.11 -25.02 11.25
C ALA A 204 14.16 -25.48 12.72
N PRO A 205 14.20 -24.57 13.71
CA PRO A 205 13.98 -24.99 15.08
C PRO A 205 12.64 -25.73 15.08
N THR A 206 12.67 -27.02 15.42
CA THR A 206 11.50 -27.83 15.71
C THR A 206 10.91 -27.31 17.02
N THR A 207 10.24 -26.17 16.93
CA THR A 207 9.16 -25.82 17.85
C THR A 207 7.88 -25.91 17.03
N SER A 208 7.20 -27.02 17.27
CA SER A 208 5.78 -27.23 17.05
C SER A 208 4.99 -25.94 17.26
N GLU A 209 4.10 -25.61 16.32
CA GLU A 209 3.14 -24.49 16.36
C GLU A 209 3.83 -23.12 16.44
N THR A 210 3.99 -22.34 15.38
CA THR A 210 2.98 -21.80 14.47
C THR A 210 3.78 -21.39 13.24
N LYS A 211 3.45 -21.88 12.04
CA LYS A 211 3.85 -21.15 10.82
C LYS A 211 3.34 -19.73 11.03
N GLY A 212 4.22 -18.73 10.95
CA GLY A 212 3.85 -17.32 10.92
C GLY A 212 3.05 -17.03 9.65
N ASP A 213 1.85 -17.59 9.59
CA ASP A 213 0.79 -17.13 8.73
C ASP A 213 0.34 -15.83 9.37
N ALA A 214 0.47 -14.73 8.65
CA ALA A 214 -0.08 -13.45 9.06
C ALA A 214 -1.61 -13.50 9.24
N SER A 215 -2.25 -14.66 9.02
CA SER A 215 -3.67 -14.98 9.21
C SER A 215 -3.92 -15.93 10.40
N ALA A 216 -2.88 -16.40 11.10
CA ALA A 216 -3.04 -17.31 12.22
C ALA A 216 -3.73 -16.61 13.41
N MET A 217 -4.84 -17.20 13.86
CA MET A 217 -5.49 -16.81 15.11
C MET A 217 -4.48 -16.96 16.26
N THR A 218 -4.31 -15.90 17.04
CA THR A 218 -3.55 -15.95 18.29
C THR A 218 -4.12 -16.98 19.25
N ASP A 219 -3.26 -17.67 19.99
CA ASP A 219 -3.63 -18.46 21.16
C ASP A 219 -4.55 -17.65 22.09
N GLY A 220 -5.68 -18.23 22.47
CA GLY A 220 -6.71 -17.60 23.31
C GLY A 220 -6.25 -17.30 24.74
N SER A 221 -5.06 -17.78 25.13
CA SER A 221 -4.46 -17.56 26.44
C SER A 221 -3.90 -16.13 26.66
N ASN A 222 -3.59 -15.39 25.58
CA ASN A 222 -2.97 -14.05 25.63
C ASN A 222 -3.83 -12.95 24.97
N GLN A 223 -5.14 -12.97 25.23
CA GLN A 223 -6.10 -11.96 24.76
C GLN A 223 -6.25 -10.77 25.74
N ASN A 224 -5.34 -10.58 26.69
CA ASN A 224 -5.43 -9.44 27.60
C ASN A 224 -5.25 -8.14 26.81
N PRO A 225 -6.13 -7.13 27.01
CA PRO A 225 -6.02 -5.88 26.28
C PRO A 225 -4.72 -5.16 26.68
N GLU A 226 -3.76 -5.10 25.74
CA GLU A 226 -2.50 -4.33 25.86
C GLU A 226 -2.73 -2.81 25.73
N GLY A 227 -3.78 -2.31 26.37
CA GLY A 227 -4.18 -0.90 26.35
C GLY A 227 -5.70 -0.72 26.31
N GLN A 228 -6.18 0.41 26.85
CA GLN A 228 -7.57 0.80 26.66
C GLN A 228 -7.79 1.16 25.19
N ALA A 229 -8.69 0.45 24.50
CA ALA A 229 -9.18 0.89 23.20
C ALA A 229 -9.64 2.35 23.33
N GLN A 230 -9.01 3.26 22.58
CA GLN A 230 -9.25 4.69 22.66
C GLN A 230 -10.58 5.07 22.00
N ALA A 231 -11.62 4.25 22.15
CA ALA A 231 -12.95 4.44 21.58
C ALA A 231 -13.60 5.77 22.02
N HIS A 232 -13.13 6.37 23.11
CA HIS A 232 -13.54 7.68 23.61
C HIS A 232 -12.75 8.86 23.02
N LYS A 233 -11.62 8.60 22.36
CA LYS A 233 -10.87 9.60 21.61
C LYS A 233 -11.37 9.56 20.17
N GLY A 234 -12.07 10.61 19.76
CA GLY A 234 -12.39 10.81 18.36
C GLY A 234 -11.08 10.89 17.56
N SER A 235 -11.06 10.31 16.37
CA SER A 235 -9.92 10.52 15.47
C SER A 235 -9.78 12.00 15.17
N GLU A 236 -8.55 12.50 15.16
CA GLU A 236 -8.25 13.89 14.77
C GLU A 236 -8.39 14.13 13.26
N THR A 237 -8.70 13.08 12.48
CA THR A 237 -9.00 13.20 11.05
C THR A 237 -10.33 13.96 10.84
N PRO A 238 -10.34 15.12 10.15
CA PRO A 238 -11.55 15.95 10.00
C PRO A 238 -12.65 15.21 9.24
N GLY A 239 -13.78 14.87 9.86
CA GLY A 239 -14.90 14.16 9.21
C GLY A 239 -15.29 12.83 9.87
N GLN A 240 -14.61 12.44 10.95
CA GLN A 240 -15.02 11.31 11.78
C GLN A 240 -16.01 11.79 12.85
N GLY A 241 -17.12 11.06 12.99
CA GLY A 241 -18.26 11.44 13.83
C GLY A 241 -17.90 11.86 15.26
N THR A 242 -18.80 12.62 15.88
CA THR A 242 -18.76 13.02 17.30
C THR A 242 -18.38 11.86 18.21
N LYS A 243 -17.71 12.16 19.35
CA LYS A 243 -17.40 11.22 20.45
C LYS A 243 -18.42 10.08 20.49
N GLY A 244 -17.94 8.85 20.31
CA GLY A 244 -18.79 7.66 20.36
C GLY A 244 -19.64 7.72 21.63
N ARG A 245 -20.96 7.71 21.47
CA ARG A 245 -21.87 7.47 22.58
C ARG A 245 -21.58 6.05 23.06
N ASN A 246 -20.73 5.94 24.07
CA ASN A 246 -20.68 4.79 24.95
C ASN A 246 -22.12 4.54 25.40
N GLY A 247 -22.73 3.49 24.84
CA GLY A 247 -24.16 3.22 24.99
C GLY A 247 -24.60 3.36 26.44
N SER A 248 -25.37 4.39 26.73
CA SER A 248 -26.35 4.33 27.79
C SER A 248 -27.52 3.54 27.20
N MET A 249 -27.85 2.41 27.82
CA MET A 249 -29.17 1.82 27.70
C MET A 249 -30.24 2.88 28.02
#